data_AF-U9UGG3-F1
#
_entry.id   AF-U9UGG3-F1
#
_cell.length_a   1.000
_cell.length_b   1.000
_cell.length_c   1.000
_cell.angle_alpha   90.00
_cell.angle_beta   90.00
_cell.angle_gamma   90.00
#
_symmetry.space_group_name_H-M   'P 1'
#
loop_
_entity.id
_entity.type
_entity.pdbx_description
1 polymer ?
#
loop_
_entity_poly.entity_id
_entity_poly.type
_entity_poly.pdbx_seq_one_letter_code
_entity_poly.pdbx_strand_id
1 'polypeptide(L)'
;MGEIIKHVIINDWIDFYNQVLIVLTVPVEFDHTSIAIMRECAFKAGLLKDQYSRNLRFITEPEAAAIHCMKFLNENLSVGETFMVVDCGDNTIDSTTILFLEDEELNIMTERSRNDCGDNFIDQEFLKFLELKVGSTTINLVKENHYDQLQYMLKEFYRKVKMDFTGIQSEFRPIDLELDELCPALIQYCDEKYLDNMRKVEWNIKLKFEDIKSMFDPIIEKILKLIDRSNNNNCNLLLLIGILSESKYLKLRINQEFNNKIPITYVPPNPITSIMEGAVQYGLKWIYDPERNSDGGAGKEKFQDEFHESNNNLNEYKILYDNLMQKYDELVNKYEEKEQRLNNIQIKSSDTIKKLEEEKNKFQEEIQESNNNLNEYKTLHDNLKKKYDDLVNENEKYKERKQDINEM
;
A
#
# COMPACT_ATOMS: atom_id res chain seq x y z
N MET A 1 2.32 -20.93 11.67
CA MET A 1 1.11 -21.15 10.85
C MET A 1 0.69 -22.62 10.83
N GLY A 2 1.52 -23.56 10.36
CA GLY A 2 1.12 -24.97 10.30
C GLY A 2 0.82 -25.61 11.67
N GLU A 3 1.51 -25.21 12.75
CA GLU A 3 1.12 -25.63 14.11
C GLU A 3 -0.30 -25.20 14.49
N ILE A 4 -0.68 -23.95 14.19
CA ILE A 4 -2.02 -23.43 14.48
C ILE A 4 -3.07 -24.15 13.64
N ILE A 5 -2.83 -24.33 12.34
CA ILE A 5 -3.74 -25.04 11.42
C ILE A 5 -3.95 -26.48 11.90
N LYS A 6 -2.87 -27.16 12.28
CA LYS A 6 -2.94 -28.50 12.87
C LYS A 6 -3.76 -28.48 14.15
N HIS A 7 -3.50 -27.58 15.08
CA HIS A 7 -4.27 -27.50 16.32
C HIS A 7 -5.77 -27.21 16.12
N VAL A 8 -6.13 -26.48 15.06
CA VAL A 8 -7.54 -26.13 14.76
C VAL A 8 -8.27 -27.25 14.00
N ILE A 9 -7.58 -27.96 13.10
CA ILE A 9 -8.18 -29.00 12.24
C ILE A 9 -8.09 -30.39 12.89
N ILE A 10 -7.04 -30.64 13.68
CA ILE A 10 -6.80 -31.94 14.31
C ILE A 10 -7.56 -32.01 15.63
N ASN A 11 -8.72 -32.68 15.59
CA ASN A 11 -9.11 -33.51 16.72
C ASN A 11 -8.25 -34.80 16.68
N ASP A 12 -8.09 -35.49 17.81
CA ASP A 12 -7.21 -36.68 18.01
C ASP A 12 -7.37 -37.84 16.99
N TRP A 13 -8.27 -37.74 16.01
CA TRP A 13 -8.67 -38.81 15.09
C TRP A 13 -8.24 -38.61 13.63
N ILE A 14 -7.66 -37.45 13.25
CA ILE A 14 -7.20 -37.21 11.88
C ILE A 14 -5.67 -37.24 11.83
N ASP A 15 -5.12 -38.18 11.06
CA ASP A 15 -3.71 -38.16 10.68
C ASP A 15 -3.50 -37.10 9.60
N PHE A 16 -3.15 -35.91 10.04
CA PHE A 16 -2.98 -34.73 9.18
C PHE A 16 -2.09 -35.00 7.96
N TYR A 17 -0.99 -35.74 8.12
CA TYR A 17 -0.03 -35.90 7.03
C TYR A 17 -0.47 -36.90 5.96
N ASN A 18 -1.30 -37.86 6.32
CA ASN A 18 -1.73 -38.92 5.39
C ASN A 18 -3.17 -38.75 4.91
N GLN A 19 -4.02 -38.04 5.67
CA GLN A 19 -5.45 -37.93 5.42
C GLN A 19 -5.91 -36.53 4.98
N VAL A 20 -5.04 -35.52 5.03
CA VAL A 20 -5.35 -34.16 4.57
C VAL A 20 -4.67 -33.91 3.24
N LEU A 21 -5.45 -33.43 2.27
CA LEU A 21 -4.96 -32.84 1.02
C LEU A 21 -4.99 -31.32 1.16
N ILE A 22 -3.84 -30.68 0.91
CA ILE A 22 -3.73 -29.23 0.90
C ILE A 22 -3.72 -28.77 -0.55
N VAL A 23 -4.62 -27.84 -0.88
CA VAL A 23 -4.62 -27.12 -2.16
C VAL A 23 -4.23 -25.68 -1.88
N LEU A 24 -3.11 -25.23 -2.44
CA LEU A 24 -2.69 -23.84 -2.38
C LEU A 24 -3.04 -23.15 -3.70
N THR A 25 -3.69 -21.99 -3.59
CA THR A 25 -3.93 -21.13 -4.74
C THR A 25 -2.71 -20.24 -4.96
N VAL A 26 -2.37 -20.03 -6.22
CA VAL A 26 -1.20 -19.23 -6.61
C VAL A 26 -1.55 -18.24 -7.72
N PRO A 27 -0.81 -17.13 -7.83
CA PRO A 27 -0.89 -16.27 -8.99
C PRO A 27 -0.59 -17.05 -10.28
N VAL A 28 -1.23 -16.66 -11.38
CA VAL A 28 -1.03 -17.28 -12.69
C VAL A 28 0.40 -17.08 -13.23
N GLU A 29 1.09 -16.05 -12.76
CA GLU A 29 2.46 -15.71 -13.16
C GLU A 29 3.53 -16.58 -12.47
N PHE A 30 3.13 -17.45 -11.52
CA PHE A 30 4.09 -18.30 -10.82
C PHE A 30 4.67 -19.36 -11.75
N ASP A 31 5.96 -19.25 -12.01
CA ASP A 31 6.74 -20.24 -12.71
C ASP A 31 7.06 -21.46 -11.84
N HIS A 32 7.68 -22.49 -12.43
CA HIS A 32 8.07 -23.70 -11.71
C HIS A 32 8.97 -23.40 -10.49
N THR A 33 9.84 -22.40 -10.59
CA THR A 33 10.71 -21.97 -9.50
C THR A 33 9.91 -21.43 -8.32
N SER A 34 8.95 -20.55 -8.60
CA SER A 34 8.06 -19.96 -7.59
C SER A 34 7.20 -21.02 -6.91
N ILE A 35 6.69 -22.00 -7.67
CA ILE A 35 5.95 -23.14 -7.12
C ILE A 35 6.83 -24.03 -6.24
N ALA A 36 8.08 -24.29 -6.65
CA ALA A 36 9.02 -25.07 -5.85
C ALA A 36 9.37 -24.36 -4.53
N ILE A 37 9.58 -23.05 -4.55
CA ILE A 37 9.78 -22.22 -3.36
C ILE A 37 8.55 -22.29 -2.46
N MET A 38 7.34 -22.14 -3.02
CA MET A 38 6.11 -22.23 -2.22
C MET A 38 5.93 -23.60 -1.56
N ARG A 39 6.32 -24.68 -2.25
CA ARG A 39 6.35 -26.04 -1.68
C ARG A 39 7.34 -26.16 -0.53
N GLU A 40 8.53 -25.58 -0.66
CA GLU A 40 9.51 -25.53 0.42
C GLU A 40 8.98 -24.74 1.63
N CYS A 41 8.32 -23.60 1.39
CA CYS A 41 7.66 -22.82 2.42
C CYS A 41 6.57 -23.63 3.14
N ALA A 42 5.73 -24.37 2.41
CA ALA A 42 4.71 -25.24 2.99
C ALA A 42 5.32 -26.34 3.87
N PHE A 43 6.41 -26.96 3.42
CA PHE A 43 7.17 -27.95 4.20
C PHE A 43 7.77 -27.33 5.47
N LYS A 44 8.48 -26.20 5.35
CA LYS A 44 9.07 -25.47 6.49
C LYS A 44 8.02 -24.98 7.49
N ALA A 45 6.82 -24.65 7.01
CA ALA A 45 5.68 -24.30 7.85
C ALA A 45 5.08 -25.51 8.59
N GLY A 46 5.57 -26.72 8.31
CA GLY A 46 5.12 -27.98 8.90
C GLY A 46 3.84 -28.53 8.26
N LEU A 47 3.38 -28.00 7.12
CA LEU A 47 2.16 -28.46 6.46
C LEU A 47 2.34 -29.80 5.73
N LEU A 48 3.59 -30.20 5.47
CA LEU A 48 3.93 -31.46 4.82
C LEU A 48 4.85 -32.30 5.72
N LYS A 49 4.77 -33.62 5.58
CA LYS A 49 5.68 -34.56 6.25
C LYS A 49 7.08 -34.51 5.66
N ASP A 50 7.15 -34.38 4.34
CA ASP A 50 8.36 -34.23 3.54
C ASP A 50 8.07 -33.26 2.37
N GLN A 51 9.13 -32.67 1.81
CA GLN A 51 9.03 -31.64 0.76
C GLN A 51 8.35 -32.16 -0.53
N TYR A 52 8.34 -33.48 -0.75
CA TYR A 52 7.83 -34.11 -1.98
C TYR A 52 6.47 -34.78 -1.78
N SER A 53 5.83 -34.58 -0.62
CA SER A 53 4.53 -35.16 -0.31
C SER A 53 3.50 -34.85 -1.40
N ARG A 54 2.79 -35.89 -1.86
CA ARG A 54 1.71 -35.78 -2.86
C ARG A 54 0.43 -35.16 -2.30
N ASN A 55 0.37 -34.93 -0.99
CA ASN A 55 -0.72 -34.29 -0.28
C ASN A 55 -0.69 -32.75 -0.39
N LEU A 56 0.12 -32.21 -1.30
CA LEU A 56 0.09 -30.81 -1.71
C LEU A 56 -0.18 -30.68 -3.20
N ARG A 57 -1.17 -29.86 -3.53
CA ARG A 57 -1.52 -29.46 -4.89
C ARG A 57 -1.53 -27.93 -5.02
N PHE A 58 -1.31 -27.48 -6.23
CA PHE A 58 -1.39 -26.08 -6.61
C PHE A 58 -2.46 -25.91 -7.68
N ILE A 59 -3.17 -24.79 -7.64
CA ILE A 59 -4.09 -24.34 -8.69
C ILE A 59 -3.94 -22.83 -8.80
N THR A 60 -4.09 -22.26 -10.00
CA THR A 60 -4.06 -20.82 -10.10
C THR A 60 -5.34 -20.20 -9.53
N GLU A 61 -5.24 -19.00 -8.96
CA GLU A 61 -6.39 -18.22 -8.47
C GLU A 61 -7.53 -18.10 -9.49
N PRO A 62 -7.29 -17.69 -10.76
CA PRO A 62 -8.35 -17.57 -11.76
C PRO A 62 -8.96 -18.92 -12.16
N GLU A 63 -8.19 -20.00 -12.22
CA GLU A 63 -8.74 -21.35 -12.48
C GLU A 63 -9.64 -21.81 -11.32
N ALA A 64 -9.20 -21.61 -10.08
CA ALA A 64 -10.00 -21.95 -8.90
C ALA A 64 -11.33 -21.19 -8.92
N ALA A 65 -11.28 -19.87 -9.13
CA ALA A 65 -12.49 -19.07 -9.26
C ALA A 65 -13.40 -19.54 -10.40
N ALA A 66 -12.84 -19.87 -11.56
CA ALA A 66 -13.60 -20.41 -12.68
C ALA A 66 -14.32 -21.71 -12.33
N ILE A 67 -13.64 -22.68 -11.69
CA ILE A 67 -14.24 -23.94 -11.23
C ILE A 67 -15.45 -23.66 -10.34
N HIS A 68 -15.31 -22.77 -9.37
CA HIS A 68 -16.42 -22.41 -8.48
C HIS A 68 -17.60 -21.79 -9.24
N CYS A 69 -17.33 -20.81 -10.10
CA CYS A 69 -18.36 -20.08 -10.84
C CYS A 69 -19.08 -20.97 -11.89
N MET A 70 -18.34 -21.83 -12.59
CA MET A 70 -18.93 -22.68 -13.66
C MET A 70 -19.99 -23.63 -13.15
N LYS A 71 -19.87 -24.09 -11.90
CA LYS A 71 -20.90 -24.92 -11.23
C LYS A 71 -22.29 -24.25 -11.21
N PHE A 72 -22.35 -22.91 -11.21
CA PHE A 72 -23.61 -22.17 -11.18
C PHE A 72 -24.08 -21.71 -12.56
N LEU A 73 -23.24 -21.86 -13.59
CA LEU A 73 -23.50 -21.35 -14.92
C LEU A 73 -24.15 -22.35 -15.88
N ASN A 74 -24.34 -23.60 -15.42
CA ASN A 74 -25.04 -24.78 -15.96
C ASN A 74 -25.11 -25.03 -17.49
N GLU A 75 -25.20 -24.05 -18.39
CA GLU A 75 -25.36 -24.27 -19.84
C GLU A 75 -24.81 -23.13 -20.75
N ASN A 76 -23.96 -22.22 -20.25
CA ASN A 76 -23.66 -20.96 -20.95
C ASN A 76 -22.34 -20.88 -21.74
N LEU A 77 -21.50 -21.92 -21.73
CA LEU A 77 -20.21 -21.91 -22.43
C LEU A 77 -20.03 -23.17 -23.28
N SER A 78 -19.75 -22.97 -24.56
CA SER A 78 -19.38 -24.01 -25.51
C SER A 78 -17.87 -24.19 -25.54
N VAL A 79 -17.42 -25.40 -25.87
CA VAL A 79 -16.01 -25.68 -26.14
C VAL A 79 -15.48 -24.72 -27.21
N GLY A 80 -14.31 -24.13 -26.96
CA GLY A 80 -13.68 -23.14 -27.82
C GLY A 80 -14.07 -21.68 -27.53
N GLU A 81 -15.04 -21.45 -26.64
CA GLU A 81 -15.38 -20.09 -26.20
C GLU A 81 -14.44 -19.60 -25.10
N THR A 82 -14.25 -18.27 -25.06
CA THR A 82 -13.44 -17.64 -24.01
C THR A 82 -14.32 -16.88 -23.03
N PHE A 83 -13.89 -16.89 -21.77
CA PHE A 83 -14.49 -16.10 -20.70
C PHE A 83 -13.40 -15.44 -19.88
N MET A 84 -13.75 -14.38 -19.18
CA MET A 84 -12.81 -13.59 -18.38
C MET A 84 -13.17 -13.70 -16.90
N VAL A 85 -12.18 -14.02 -16.08
CA VAL A 85 -12.27 -13.87 -14.62
C VAL A 85 -11.67 -12.53 -14.26
N VAL A 86 -12.44 -11.70 -13.57
CA VAL A 86 -12.00 -10.42 -13.00
C VAL A 86 -12.10 -10.50 -11.49
N ASP A 87 -10.95 -10.61 -10.84
CA ASP A 87 -10.84 -10.51 -9.39
C ASP A 87 -10.86 -9.05 -8.97
N CYS A 88 -12.02 -8.61 -8.47
CA CYS A 88 -12.24 -7.28 -7.97
C CYS A 88 -11.81 -7.19 -6.50
N GLY A 89 -10.51 -7.34 -6.27
CA GLY A 89 -9.88 -7.35 -4.95
C GLY A 89 -9.82 -5.99 -4.27
N ASP A 90 -9.16 -5.97 -3.12
CA ASP A 90 -9.07 -4.80 -2.26
C ASP A 90 -8.01 -3.78 -2.73
N ASN A 91 -6.83 -4.28 -3.10
CA ASN A 91 -5.69 -3.44 -3.50
C ASN A 91 -5.29 -3.64 -4.97
N THR A 92 -5.69 -4.75 -5.58
CA THR A 92 -5.44 -5.02 -6.99
C THR A 92 -6.69 -5.53 -7.65
N ILE A 93 -6.84 -5.19 -8.93
CA ILE A 93 -7.82 -5.78 -9.82
C ILE A 93 -7.06 -6.58 -10.85
N ASP A 94 -7.47 -7.83 -11.03
CA ASP A 94 -6.80 -8.78 -11.88
C ASP A 94 -7.76 -9.40 -12.88
N SER A 95 -7.39 -9.38 -14.15
CA SER A 95 -8.17 -9.94 -15.25
C SER A 95 -7.39 -11.04 -15.94
N THR A 96 -8.03 -12.20 -16.11
CA THR A 96 -7.47 -13.35 -16.81
C THR A 96 -8.51 -13.90 -17.78
N THR A 97 -8.13 -14.06 -19.05
CA THR A 97 -8.97 -14.68 -20.07
C THR A 97 -8.67 -16.17 -20.17
N ILE A 98 -9.70 -16.99 -20.11
CA ILE A 98 -9.64 -18.44 -20.09
C ILE A 98 -10.43 -18.99 -21.28
N LEU A 99 -9.84 -19.96 -21.98
CA LEU A 99 -10.47 -20.77 -23.02
C LEU A 99 -11.09 -22.00 -22.38
N PHE A 100 -12.37 -22.24 -22.66
CA PHE A 100 -13.06 -23.46 -22.25
C PHE A 100 -12.79 -24.58 -23.28
N LEU A 101 -12.24 -25.70 -22.83
CA LEU A 101 -11.87 -26.85 -23.66
C LEU A 101 -12.80 -28.03 -23.45
N GLU A 102 -12.59 -29.10 -24.23
CA GLU A 102 -13.26 -30.39 -24.01
C GLU A 102 -12.96 -30.94 -22.60
N ASP A 103 -13.82 -31.83 -22.12
CA ASP A 103 -13.71 -32.45 -20.78
C ASP A 103 -13.68 -31.47 -19.58
N GLU A 104 -14.25 -30.28 -19.77
CA GLU A 104 -14.26 -29.19 -18.77
C GLU A 104 -12.84 -28.68 -18.42
N GLU A 105 -11.87 -28.89 -19.31
CA GLU A 105 -10.54 -28.33 -19.12
C GLU A 105 -10.52 -26.81 -19.35
N LEU A 106 -9.66 -26.13 -18.60
CA LEU A 106 -9.46 -24.69 -18.67
C LEU A 106 -8.05 -24.41 -19.18
N ASN A 107 -7.93 -23.54 -20.18
CA ASN A 107 -6.63 -23.09 -20.68
C ASN A 107 -6.53 -21.57 -20.56
N ILE A 108 -5.52 -21.11 -19.81
CA ILE A 108 -5.26 -19.69 -19.61
C ILE A 108 -4.66 -19.11 -20.89
N MET A 109 -5.34 -18.13 -21.50
CA MET A 109 -4.95 -17.61 -22.81
C MET A 109 -4.00 -16.42 -22.76
N THR A 110 -4.00 -15.65 -21.68
CA THR A 110 -3.31 -14.35 -21.61
C THR A 110 -2.41 -14.26 -20.39
N GLU A 111 -1.33 -13.49 -20.50
CA GLU A 111 -0.68 -12.91 -19.33
C GLU A 111 -1.69 -12.09 -18.53
N ARG A 112 -1.63 -12.18 -17.20
CA ARG A 112 -2.55 -11.48 -16.29
C ARG A 112 -2.48 -9.98 -16.52
N SER A 113 -3.63 -9.38 -16.75
CA SER A 113 -3.77 -7.93 -16.75
C SER A 113 -4.08 -7.46 -15.33
N ARG A 114 -3.20 -6.63 -14.75
CA ARG A 114 -3.33 -6.12 -13.39
C ARG A 114 -3.41 -4.60 -13.35
N ASN A 115 -4.16 -4.06 -12.38
CA ASN A 115 -4.12 -2.64 -12.05
C ASN A 115 -4.14 -2.44 -10.53
N ASP A 116 -3.38 -1.45 -10.05
CA ASP A 116 -3.37 -1.02 -8.65
C ASP A 116 -4.58 -0.10 -8.41
N CYS A 117 -5.73 -0.76 -8.25
CA CYS A 117 -6.99 -0.19 -7.83
C CYS A 117 -7.80 -1.26 -7.09
N GLY A 118 -8.88 -0.88 -6.42
CA GLY A 118 -9.69 -1.81 -5.62
C GLY A 118 -10.51 -1.09 -4.56
N ASP A 119 -11.10 -1.87 -3.65
CA ASP A 119 -11.99 -1.36 -2.61
C ASP A 119 -11.28 -0.36 -1.66
N ASN A 120 -10.07 -0.65 -1.20
CA ASN A 120 -9.26 0.24 -0.36
C ASN A 120 -8.95 1.59 -1.03
N PHE A 121 -8.91 1.66 -2.36
CA PHE A 121 -8.70 2.94 -3.05
C PHE A 121 -9.94 3.86 -2.97
N ILE A 122 -11.14 3.29 -2.85
CA ILE A 122 -12.36 4.06 -2.57
C ILE A 122 -12.31 4.60 -1.14
N ASP A 123 -11.81 3.80 -0.19
CA ASP A 123 -11.59 4.25 1.19
C ASP A 123 -10.57 5.39 1.25
N GLN A 124 -9.51 5.34 0.43
CA GLN A 124 -8.57 6.45 0.32
C GLN A 124 -9.21 7.73 -0.22
N GLU A 125 -10.10 7.65 -1.21
CA GLU A 125 -10.84 8.83 -1.69
C GLU A 125 -11.83 9.36 -0.63
N PHE A 126 -12.44 8.49 0.16
CA PHE A 126 -13.24 8.90 1.31
C PHE A 126 -12.39 9.61 2.38
N LEU A 127 -11.19 9.11 2.69
CA LEU A 127 -10.28 9.79 3.61
C LEU A 127 -9.86 11.15 3.08
N LYS A 128 -9.50 11.27 1.79
CA LYS A 128 -9.20 12.57 1.16
C LYS A 128 -10.36 13.55 1.26
N PHE A 129 -11.60 13.06 1.08
CA PHE A 129 -12.78 13.89 1.29
C PHE A 129 -12.88 14.38 2.74
N LEU A 130 -12.58 13.53 3.73
CA LEU A 130 -12.55 13.95 5.14
C LEU A 130 -11.40 14.92 5.43
N GLU A 131 -10.24 14.79 4.80
CA GLU A 131 -9.14 15.75 4.94
C GLU A 131 -9.57 17.18 4.57
N LEU A 132 -10.49 17.34 3.61
CA LEU A 132 -11.07 18.65 3.27
C LEU A 132 -12.00 19.21 4.36
N LYS A 133 -12.48 18.34 5.26
CA LYS A 133 -13.40 18.69 6.36
C LYS A 133 -12.67 18.92 7.67
N VAL A 134 -11.64 18.14 7.98
CA VAL A 134 -10.96 18.16 9.29
C VAL A 134 -9.47 18.52 9.22
N GLY A 135 -8.86 18.47 8.03
CA GLY A 135 -7.42 18.67 7.81
C GLY A 135 -6.66 17.37 7.59
N SER A 136 -5.65 17.38 6.71
CA SER A 136 -4.82 16.19 6.42
C SER A 136 -3.99 15.76 7.62
N THR A 137 -3.50 16.72 8.42
CA THR A 137 -2.75 16.42 9.65
C THR A 137 -3.61 15.64 10.65
N THR A 138 -4.88 16.01 10.78
CA THR A 138 -5.86 15.30 11.63
C THR A 138 -6.00 13.84 11.24
N ILE A 139 -6.22 13.54 9.94
CA ILE A 139 -6.38 12.15 9.48
C ILE A 139 -5.11 11.34 9.72
N ASN A 140 -3.93 11.92 9.49
CA ASN A 140 -2.65 11.25 9.76
C ASN A 140 -2.47 10.95 11.25
N LEU A 141 -2.75 11.91 12.15
CA LEU A 141 -2.64 11.72 13.59
C LEU A 141 -3.63 10.66 14.11
N VAL A 142 -4.84 10.61 13.56
CA VAL A 142 -5.82 9.56 13.88
C VAL A 142 -5.34 8.20 13.38
N LYS A 143 -4.77 8.12 12.17
CA LYS A 143 -4.23 6.87 11.63
C LYS A 143 -3.07 6.32 12.48
N GLU A 144 -2.21 7.20 12.99
CA GLU A 144 -1.07 6.83 13.82
C GLU A 144 -1.46 6.44 15.26
N ASN A 145 -2.38 7.19 15.87
CA ASN A 145 -2.67 7.08 17.30
C ASN A 145 -3.99 6.37 17.63
N HIS A 146 -4.91 6.26 16.67
CA HIS A 146 -6.28 5.73 16.85
C HIS A 146 -6.74 4.92 15.62
N TYR A 147 -5.87 4.03 15.15
CA TYR A 147 -6.13 3.20 13.97
C TYR A 147 -7.41 2.36 14.10
N ASP A 148 -7.74 1.89 15.30
CA ASP A 148 -8.95 1.14 15.61
C ASP A 148 -10.23 1.94 15.31
N GLN A 149 -10.29 3.22 15.71
CA GLN A 149 -11.41 4.10 15.42
C GLN A 149 -11.51 4.43 13.93
N LEU A 150 -10.36 4.65 13.27
CA LEU A 150 -10.30 4.84 11.81
C LEU A 150 -10.88 3.63 11.08
N GLN A 151 -10.47 2.41 11.47
CA GLN A 151 -10.96 1.17 10.89
C GLN A 151 -12.46 0.98 11.13
N TYR A 152 -12.95 1.34 12.32
CA TYR A 152 -14.40 1.30 12.60
C TYR A 152 -15.18 2.26 11.68
N MET A 153 -14.70 3.49 11.50
CA MET A 153 -15.30 4.44 10.57
C MET A 153 -15.31 3.94 9.12
N LEU A 154 -14.20 3.37 8.63
CA LEU A 154 -14.12 2.78 7.29
C LEU A 154 -15.07 1.59 7.11
N LYS A 155 -15.20 0.74 8.14
CA LYS A 155 -16.17 -0.36 8.15
C LYS A 155 -17.62 0.15 8.08
N GLU A 156 -17.94 1.21 8.80
CA GLU A 156 -19.26 1.82 8.74
C GLU A 156 -19.51 2.54 7.40
N PHE A 157 -18.48 3.14 6.80
CA PHE A 157 -18.54 3.66 5.44
C PHE A 157 -18.82 2.54 4.41
N TYR A 158 -18.14 1.40 4.51
CA TYR A 158 -18.43 0.22 3.70
C TYR A 158 -19.89 -0.20 3.82
N ARG A 159 -20.37 -0.37 5.06
CA ARG A 159 -21.70 -0.90 5.37
C ARG A 159 -22.84 0.05 5.01
N LYS A 160 -22.71 1.34 5.31
CA LYS A 160 -23.75 2.35 5.13
C LYS A 160 -23.73 2.98 3.74
N VAL A 161 -22.58 2.97 3.06
CA VAL A 161 -22.37 3.74 1.83
C VAL A 161 -21.95 2.85 0.66
N LYS A 162 -20.78 2.21 0.72
CA LYS A 162 -20.16 1.59 -0.47
C LYS A 162 -21.04 0.51 -1.11
N MET A 163 -21.62 -0.38 -0.28
CA MET A 163 -22.39 -1.51 -0.80
C MET A 163 -23.81 -1.15 -1.26
N ASP A 164 -24.37 -0.06 -0.75
CA ASP A 164 -25.72 0.40 -1.12
C ASP A 164 -25.73 1.47 -2.20
N PHE A 165 -24.59 2.08 -2.51
CA PHE A 165 -24.49 3.06 -3.59
C PHE A 165 -24.75 2.40 -4.95
N THR A 166 -25.84 2.77 -5.61
CA THR A 166 -26.23 2.25 -6.93
C THR A 166 -25.66 3.09 -8.08
N GLY A 167 -25.26 4.33 -7.82
CA GLY A 167 -24.92 5.30 -8.86
C GLY A 167 -26.13 5.87 -9.62
N ILE A 168 -27.36 5.61 -9.17
CA ILE A 168 -28.59 6.14 -9.76
C ILE A 168 -29.09 7.32 -8.91
N GLN A 169 -28.98 8.53 -9.47
CA GLN A 169 -29.29 9.79 -8.77
C GLN A 169 -30.73 9.84 -8.22
N SER A 170 -31.71 9.26 -8.93
CA SER A 170 -33.12 9.26 -8.52
C SER A 170 -33.43 8.33 -7.35
N GLU A 171 -32.57 7.35 -7.09
CA GLU A 171 -32.70 6.41 -5.96
C GLU A 171 -31.92 6.87 -4.73
N PHE A 172 -30.95 7.77 -4.94
CA PHE A 172 -30.03 8.21 -3.91
C PHE A 172 -30.71 9.11 -2.87
N ARG A 173 -30.44 8.83 -1.59
CA ARG A 173 -30.76 9.71 -0.47
C ARG A 173 -29.45 10.12 0.20
N PRO A 174 -29.29 11.42 0.56
CA PRO A 174 -28.12 11.85 1.31
C PRO A 174 -27.94 11.04 2.58
N ILE A 175 -26.69 10.72 2.89
CA ILE A 175 -26.31 9.88 4.04
C ILE A 175 -25.65 10.77 5.08
N ASP A 176 -26.19 10.77 6.29
CA ASP A 176 -25.60 11.47 7.42
C ASP A 176 -24.53 10.58 8.07
N LEU A 177 -23.35 11.16 8.33
CA LEU A 177 -22.24 10.52 9.02
C LEU A 177 -21.90 11.34 10.27
N GLU A 178 -22.21 10.76 11.42
CA GLU A 178 -21.91 11.30 12.75
C GLU A 178 -20.45 10.97 13.10
N LEU A 179 -19.53 11.87 12.73
CA LEU A 179 -18.09 11.61 12.86
C LEU A 179 -17.64 11.54 14.31
N ASP A 180 -18.33 12.24 15.21
CA ASP A 180 -18.11 12.22 16.65
C ASP A 180 -18.45 10.86 17.28
N GLU A 181 -19.41 10.13 16.73
CA GLU A 181 -19.70 8.75 17.13
C GLU A 181 -18.78 7.74 16.45
N LEU A 182 -18.53 7.91 15.14
CA LEU A 182 -17.75 6.98 14.34
C LEU A 182 -16.25 7.03 14.66
N CYS A 183 -15.71 8.23 14.91
CA CYS A 183 -14.30 8.43 15.20
C CYS A 183 -14.10 9.68 16.09
N PRO A 184 -14.40 9.59 17.40
CA PRO A 184 -14.26 10.71 18.34
C PRO A 184 -12.87 11.37 18.32
N ALA A 185 -11.81 10.61 17.98
CA ALA A 185 -10.45 11.13 17.86
C ALA A 185 -10.33 12.28 16.82
N LEU A 186 -11.21 12.34 15.81
CA LEU A 186 -11.25 13.46 14.87
C LEU A 186 -11.47 14.81 15.56
N ILE A 187 -12.24 14.84 16.66
CA ILE A 187 -12.47 16.04 17.46
C ILE A 187 -11.19 16.51 18.14
N GLN A 188 -10.43 15.55 18.69
CA GLN A 188 -9.21 15.83 19.44
C GLN A 188 -8.11 16.41 18.55
N TYR A 189 -7.96 15.88 17.33
CA TYR A 189 -6.86 16.25 16.42
C TYR A 189 -7.26 17.22 15.32
N CYS A 190 -8.49 17.73 15.31
CA CYS A 190 -8.98 18.62 14.27
C CYS A 190 -8.09 19.86 14.13
N ASP A 191 -7.63 20.12 12.92
CA ASP A 191 -6.87 21.32 12.61
C ASP A 191 -7.74 22.57 12.94
N GLU A 192 -7.17 23.54 13.67
CA GLU A 192 -7.90 24.72 14.18
C GLU A 192 -8.68 25.47 13.09
N LYS A 193 -8.12 25.51 11.87
CA LYS A 193 -8.72 26.12 10.68
C LYS A 193 -10.10 25.54 10.33
N TYR A 194 -10.34 24.27 10.65
CA TYR A 194 -11.55 23.53 10.27
C TYR A 194 -12.54 23.39 11.43
N LEU A 195 -12.06 23.51 12.67
CA LEU A 195 -12.81 23.27 13.89
C LEU A 195 -14.13 24.04 13.98
N ASP A 196 -14.13 25.33 13.65
CA ASP A 196 -15.34 26.16 13.70
C ASP A 196 -16.42 25.70 12.72
N ASN A 197 -16.02 25.19 11.55
CA ASN A 197 -16.97 24.67 10.56
C ASN A 197 -17.55 23.33 11.02
N MET A 198 -16.71 22.45 11.57
CA MET A 198 -17.14 21.15 12.09
C MET A 198 -18.05 21.29 13.31
N ARG A 199 -17.80 22.27 14.18
CA ARG A 199 -18.69 22.61 15.31
C ARG A 199 -20.06 23.10 14.86
N LYS A 200 -20.14 23.91 13.79
CA LYS A 200 -21.41 24.43 13.26
C LYS A 200 -22.32 23.33 12.70
N VAL A 201 -21.74 22.24 12.21
CA VAL A 201 -22.48 21.07 11.72
C VAL A 201 -22.54 19.95 12.76
N GLU A 202 -22.15 20.24 14.00
CA GLU A 202 -22.18 19.29 15.12
C GLU A 202 -21.52 17.94 14.77
N TRP A 203 -20.39 17.99 14.05
CA TRP A 203 -19.65 16.80 13.59
C TRP A 203 -20.42 15.83 12.69
N ASN A 204 -21.63 16.19 12.26
CA ASN A 204 -22.43 15.43 11.34
C ASN A 204 -22.21 15.93 9.91
N ILE A 205 -21.63 15.09 9.06
CA ILE A 205 -21.43 15.39 7.64
C ILE A 205 -22.46 14.68 6.77
N LYS A 206 -23.05 15.43 5.84
CA LYS A 206 -24.00 14.88 4.87
C LYS A 206 -23.29 14.55 3.56
N LEU A 207 -23.14 13.25 3.28
CA LEU A 207 -22.65 12.76 1.99
C LEU A 207 -23.74 12.91 0.92
N LYS A 208 -23.40 13.63 -0.15
CA LYS A 208 -24.25 13.79 -1.33
C LYS A 208 -23.87 12.77 -2.41
N PHE A 209 -24.74 12.65 -3.41
CA PHE A 209 -24.53 11.74 -4.54
C PHE A 209 -23.17 11.99 -5.21
N GLU A 210 -22.88 13.26 -5.53
CA GLU A 210 -21.64 13.64 -6.20
C GLU A 210 -20.39 13.38 -5.34
N ASP A 211 -20.50 13.49 -4.01
CA ASP A 211 -19.37 13.19 -3.12
C ASP A 211 -19.00 11.72 -3.26
N ILE A 212 -19.97 10.80 -3.10
CA ILE A 212 -19.74 9.36 -3.18
C ILE A 212 -19.35 8.95 -4.60
N LYS A 213 -20.02 9.50 -5.62
CA LYS A 213 -19.68 9.24 -7.02
C LYS A 213 -18.23 9.61 -7.33
N SER A 214 -17.76 10.77 -6.83
CA SER A 214 -16.37 11.21 -7.01
C SER A 214 -15.34 10.30 -6.34
N MET A 215 -15.72 9.60 -5.26
CA MET A 215 -14.86 8.60 -4.61
C MET A 215 -14.76 7.31 -5.45
N PHE A 216 -15.84 6.90 -6.11
CA PHE A 216 -15.88 5.66 -6.88
C PHE A 216 -15.35 5.79 -8.31
N ASP A 217 -15.70 6.87 -9.01
CA ASP A 217 -15.45 7.04 -10.44
C ASP A 217 -13.99 6.76 -10.83
N PRO A 218 -12.97 7.34 -10.17
CA PRO A 218 -11.59 7.14 -10.59
C PRO A 218 -11.14 5.66 -10.52
N ILE A 219 -11.70 4.89 -9.58
CA ILE A 219 -11.40 3.48 -9.39
C ILE A 219 -12.16 2.65 -10.43
N ILE A 220 -13.45 2.93 -10.63
CA ILE A 220 -14.26 2.21 -11.63
C ILE A 220 -13.70 2.45 -13.04
N GLU A 221 -13.33 3.67 -13.40
CA GLU A 221 -12.73 3.96 -14.72
C GLU A 221 -11.46 3.13 -14.97
N LYS A 222 -10.65 2.91 -13.93
CA LYS A 222 -9.47 2.04 -14.01
C LYS A 222 -9.84 0.57 -14.24
N ILE A 223 -10.91 0.09 -13.62
CA ILE A 223 -11.43 -1.27 -13.78
C ILE A 223 -11.99 -1.47 -15.19
N LEU A 224 -12.85 -0.56 -15.65
CA LEU A 224 -13.44 -0.64 -16.99
C LEU A 224 -12.35 -0.66 -18.07
N LYS A 225 -11.32 0.20 -17.95
CA LYS A 225 -10.17 0.19 -18.87
C LYS A 225 -9.38 -1.11 -18.83
N LEU A 226 -9.25 -1.76 -17.67
CA LEU A 226 -8.57 -3.05 -17.55
C LEU A 226 -9.34 -4.15 -18.28
N ILE A 227 -10.66 -4.21 -18.08
CA ILE A 227 -11.55 -5.18 -18.74
C ILE A 227 -11.54 -4.96 -20.25
N ASP A 228 -11.67 -3.72 -20.72
CA ASP A 228 -11.70 -3.40 -22.15
C ASP A 228 -10.39 -3.78 -22.86
N ARG A 229 -9.24 -3.56 -22.22
CA ARG A 229 -7.92 -3.97 -22.74
C ARG A 229 -7.73 -5.49 -22.77
N SER A 230 -8.35 -6.20 -21.84
CA SER A 230 -8.22 -7.66 -21.72
C SER A 230 -9.24 -8.40 -22.61
N ASN A 231 -10.24 -7.68 -23.13
CA ASN A 231 -11.25 -8.23 -24.00
C ASN A 231 -10.77 -8.26 -25.47
N ASN A 232 -10.48 -9.46 -25.97
CA ASN A 232 -10.05 -9.67 -27.36
C ASN A 232 -11.21 -9.80 -28.37
N ASN A 233 -12.39 -9.22 -28.08
CA ASN A 233 -13.62 -9.30 -28.89
C ASN A 233 -14.19 -10.73 -29.11
N ASN A 234 -13.79 -11.70 -28.29
CA ASN A 234 -14.27 -13.09 -28.33
C ASN A 234 -14.66 -13.63 -26.94
N CYS A 235 -14.84 -12.72 -25.98
CA CYS A 235 -15.19 -13.04 -24.59
C CYS A 235 -16.71 -13.06 -24.43
N ASN A 236 -17.28 -14.22 -24.13
CA ASN A 236 -18.73 -14.41 -24.06
C ASN A 236 -19.28 -14.22 -22.64
N LEU A 237 -18.42 -14.40 -21.64
CA LEU A 237 -18.77 -14.35 -20.23
C LEU A 237 -17.73 -13.55 -19.44
N LEU A 238 -18.21 -12.64 -18.59
CA LEU A 238 -17.44 -11.93 -17.57
C LEU A 238 -17.81 -12.46 -16.18
N LEU A 239 -16.87 -13.13 -15.52
CA LEU A 239 -16.97 -13.59 -14.14
C LEU A 239 -16.36 -12.55 -13.21
N LEU A 240 -17.17 -11.91 -12.38
CA LEU A 240 -16.70 -10.95 -11.38
C LEU A 240 -16.64 -11.61 -10.01
N ILE A 241 -15.45 -11.64 -9.41
CA ILE A 241 -15.23 -12.17 -8.06
C ILE A 241 -14.57 -11.10 -7.17
N GLY A 242 -14.26 -11.41 -5.92
CA GLY A 242 -13.62 -10.48 -5.00
C GLY A 242 -14.60 -9.49 -4.36
N ILE A 243 -14.16 -8.79 -3.33
CA ILE A 243 -15.01 -7.98 -2.45
C ILE A 243 -15.76 -6.86 -3.19
N LEU A 244 -15.10 -6.22 -4.16
CA LEU A 244 -15.68 -5.06 -4.85
C LEU A 244 -16.71 -5.48 -5.92
N SER A 245 -16.72 -6.74 -6.34
CA SER A 245 -17.72 -7.25 -7.31
C SER A 245 -19.16 -7.23 -6.76
N GLU A 246 -19.32 -7.17 -5.43
CA GLU A 246 -20.63 -7.00 -4.79
C GLU A 246 -21.21 -5.60 -4.98
N SER A 247 -20.37 -4.60 -5.24
CA SER A 247 -20.78 -3.20 -5.40
C SER A 247 -21.84 -3.04 -6.48
N LYS A 248 -23.01 -2.51 -6.09
CA LYS A 248 -24.12 -2.20 -7.01
C LYS A 248 -23.67 -1.22 -8.09
N TYR A 249 -22.88 -0.22 -7.72
CA TYR A 249 -22.38 0.77 -8.67
C TYR A 249 -21.41 0.15 -9.68
N LEU A 250 -20.44 -0.67 -9.24
CA LEU A 250 -19.53 -1.33 -10.18
C LEU A 250 -20.30 -2.21 -11.18
N LYS A 251 -21.25 -3.02 -10.71
CA LYS A 251 -22.08 -3.87 -11.58
C LYS A 251 -22.88 -3.05 -12.58
N LEU A 252 -23.48 -1.93 -12.16
CA LEU A 252 -24.18 -1.02 -13.07
C LEU A 252 -23.25 -0.50 -14.17
N ARG A 253 -22.05 -0.04 -13.79
CA ARG A 253 -21.07 0.55 -14.71
C ARG A 253 -20.51 -0.48 -15.70
N ILE A 254 -20.21 -1.70 -15.24
CA ILE A 254 -19.80 -2.81 -16.11
C ILE A 254 -20.90 -3.16 -17.09
N ASN A 255 -22.15 -3.29 -16.64
CA ASN A 255 -23.28 -3.58 -17.54
C ASN A 255 -23.47 -2.46 -18.58
N GLN A 256 -23.37 -1.19 -18.19
CA GLN A 256 -23.49 -0.08 -19.14
C GLN A 256 -22.41 -0.11 -20.22
N GLU A 257 -21.17 -0.45 -19.85
CA GLU A 257 -20.02 -0.42 -20.77
C GLU A 257 -19.91 -1.68 -21.64
N PHE A 258 -20.24 -2.85 -21.08
CA PHE A 258 -19.91 -4.15 -21.69
C PHE A 258 -21.12 -4.98 -22.13
N ASN A 259 -22.36 -4.66 -21.79
CA ASN A 259 -23.52 -5.49 -22.15
C ASN A 259 -23.71 -5.68 -23.67
N ASN A 260 -23.16 -4.78 -24.51
CA ASN A 260 -23.17 -4.93 -25.98
C ASN A 260 -21.95 -5.69 -26.52
N LYS A 261 -20.90 -5.87 -25.70
CA LYS A 261 -19.62 -6.49 -26.08
C LYS A 261 -19.45 -7.90 -25.51
N ILE A 262 -19.93 -8.12 -24.28
CA ILE A 262 -19.85 -9.37 -23.52
C ILE A 262 -21.28 -9.72 -23.11
N PRO A 263 -21.90 -10.75 -23.72
CA PRO A 263 -23.31 -11.08 -23.53
C PRO A 263 -23.70 -11.43 -22.09
N ILE A 264 -22.79 -12.04 -21.32
CA ILE A 264 -23.09 -12.53 -19.98
C ILE A 264 -22.11 -11.92 -18.98
N THR A 265 -22.65 -11.28 -17.94
CA THR A 265 -21.88 -10.90 -16.74
C THR A 265 -22.46 -11.64 -15.54
N TYR A 266 -21.61 -12.33 -14.80
CA TYR A 266 -22.01 -13.14 -13.66
C TYR A 266 -21.16 -12.80 -12.42
N VAL A 267 -21.85 -12.69 -11.29
CA VAL A 267 -21.24 -12.53 -9.96
C VAL A 267 -21.79 -13.69 -9.12
N PRO A 268 -20.94 -14.57 -8.58
CA PRO A 268 -21.39 -15.68 -7.74
C PRO A 268 -21.97 -15.16 -6.41
N PRO A 269 -22.77 -15.97 -5.68
CA PRO A 269 -23.41 -15.53 -4.44
C PRO A 269 -22.46 -15.02 -3.36
N ASN A 270 -21.25 -15.60 -3.26
CA ASN A 270 -20.19 -15.19 -2.33
C ASN A 270 -18.89 -14.97 -3.14
N PRO A 271 -18.74 -13.81 -3.79
CA PRO A 271 -17.61 -13.58 -4.68
C PRO A 271 -16.26 -13.50 -3.96
N ILE A 272 -16.26 -13.07 -2.70
CA ILE A 272 -15.04 -12.99 -1.89
C ILE A 272 -14.44 -14.38 -1.56
N THR A 273 -15.24 -15.44 -1.53
CA THR A 273 -14.79 -16.80 -1.21
C THR A 273 -14.57 -17.67 -2.45
N SER A 274 -14.85 -17.16 -3.66
CA SER A 274 -14.88 -17.96 -4.89
C SER A 274 -13.58 -18.71 -5.19
N ILE A 275 -12.43 -18.07 -4.98
CA ILE A 275 -11.12 -18.69 -5.16
C ILE A 275 -10.92 -19.87 -4.19
N MET A 276 -11.24 -19.67 -2.91
CA MET A 276 -11.10 -20.70 -1.87
C MET A 276 -12.07 -21.86 -2.09
N GLU A 277 -13.33 -21.57 -2.39
CA GLU A 277 -14.34 -22.60 -2.68
C GLU A 277 -13.98 -23.40 -3.93
N GLY A 278 -13.44 -22.74 -4.94
CA GLY A 278 -12.92 -23.38 -6.15
C GLY A 278 -11.75 -24.30 -5.90
N ALA A 279 -10.79 -23.88 -5.07
CA ALA A 279 -9.65 -24.70 -4.68
C ALA A 279 -10.08 -25.95 -3.91
N VAL A 280 -11.08 -25.83 -3.03
CA VAL A 280 -11.69 -26.97 -2.33
C VAL A 280 -12.35 -27.92 -3.33
N GLN A 281 -13.13 -27.40 -4.29
CA GLN A 281 -13.77 -28.22 -5.32
C GLN A 281 -12.75 -28.96 -6.19
N TYR A 282 -11.66 -28.29 -6.58
CA TYR A 282 -10.54 -28.91 -7.28
C TYR A 282 -9.92 -30.05 -6.48
N GLY A 283 -9.65 -29.83 -5.19
CA GLY A 283 -9.12 -30.86 -4.29
C GLY A 283 -10.06 -32.06 -4.13
N LEU A 284 -11.38 -31.81 -4.04
CA LEU A 284 -12.37 -32.89 -3.95
C LEU A 284 -12.43 -33.71 -5.25
N LYS A 285 -12.38 -33.07 -6.43
CA LYS A 285 -12.31 -33.77 -7.72
C LYS A 285 -11.07 -34.67 -7.79
N TRP A 286 -9.94 -34.21 -7.26
CA TRP A 286 -8.71 -35.01 -7.15
C TRP A 286 -8.88 -36.26 -6.28
N ILE A 287 -9.61 -36.16 -5.18
CA ILE A 287 -9.83 -37.27 -4.23
C ILE A 287 -10.81 -38.31 -4.80
N TYR A 288 -11.89 -37.88 -5.45
CA TYR A 288 -12.98 -38.76 -5.85
C TYR A 288 -12.87 -39.35 -7.25
N ASP A 289 -12.01 -38.81 -8.11
CA ASP A 289 -11.83 -39.31 -9.49
C ASP A 289 -10.33 -39.50 -9.84
N PRO A 290 -9.64 -40.47 -9.22
CA PRO A 290 -8.22 -40.69 -9.47
C PRO A 290 -7.93 -41.26 -10.87
N GLU A 291 -8.88 -41.98 -11.49
CA GLU A 291 -8.69 -42.66 -12.79
C GLU A 291 -8.71 -41.70 -13.99
N ARG A 292 -9.57 -40.65 -13.99
CA ARG A 292 -9.52 -39.57 -15.00
C ARG A 292 -8.25 -38.72 -14.89
N ASN A 293 -7.66 -38.64 -13.70
CA ASN A 293 -6.46 -37.85 -13.41
C ASN A 293 -5.15 -38.60 -13.70
N SER A 294 -5.22 -39.91 -14.01
CA SER A 294 -4.08 -40.73 -14.45
C SER A 294 -3.99 -40.96 -15.96
N ASP A 295 -5.02 -40.59 -16.74
CA ASP A 295 -5.06 -40.87 -18.19
C ASP A 295 -5.67 -39.71 -19.03
N GLY A 296 -6.00 -38.58 -18.41
CA GLY A 296 -6.61 -37.41 -19.05
C GLY A 296 -5.75 -36.15 -18.91
N GLY A 297 -4.91 -35.90 -19.91
CA GLY A 297 -4.13 -34.66 -20.04
C GLY A 297 -2.62 -34.90 -19.97
N ALA A 298 -2.03 -35.34 -21.08
CA ALA A 298 -0.58 -35.49 -21.30
C ALA A 298 0.26 -34.20 -21.03
N GLY A 299 -0.38 -33.08 -20.66
CA GLY A 299 0.27 -31.85 -20.20
C GLY A 299 0.43 -31.70 -18.69
N LYS A 300 -0.36 -32.39 -17.85
CA LYS A 300 -0.33 -32.21 -16.37
C LYS A 300 0.57 -33.22 -15.65
N GLU A 301 0.72 -34.44 -16.18
CA GLU A 301 1.74 -35.39 -15.69
C GLU A 301 3.16 -34.98 -16.10
N LYS A 302 3.32 -34.30 -17.23
CA LYS A 302 4.60 -33.65 -17.62
C LYS A 302 5.12 -32.73 -16.54
N PHE A 303 4.27 -32.00 -15.81
CA PHE A 303 4.71 -31.12 -14.73
C PHE A 303 5.31 -31.86 -13.52
N GLN A 304 4.96 -33.13 -13.25
CA GLN A 304 5.56 -33.88 -12.13
C GLN A 304 6.80 -34.66 -12.56
N ASP A 305 6.81 -35.18 -13.80
CA ASP A 305 7.95 -35.93 -14.32
C ASP A 305 9.07 -35.02 -14.87
N GLU A 306 8.76 -33.87 -15.48
CA GLU A 306 9.77 -32.85 -15.83
C GLU A 306 10.42 -32.22 -14.59
N PHE A 307 9.75 -32.28 -13.42
CA PHE A 307 10.34 -31.89 -12.13
C PHE A 307 11.44 -32.86 -11.68
N HIS A 308 11.32 -34.16 -12.00
CA HIS A 308 12.38 -35.14 -11.72
C HIS A 308 13.58 -34.98 -12.65
N GLU A 309 13.37 -34.65 -13.94
CA GLU A 309 14.45 -34.41 -14.91
C GLU A 309 15.15 -33.04 -14.70
N SER A 310 14.40 -31.98 -14.37
CA SER A 310 14.93 -30.63 -14.11
C SER A 310 15.75 -30.55 -12.82
N ASN A 311 15.55 -31.46 -11.87
CA ASN A 311 16.26 -31.47 -10.58
C ASN A 311 17.74 -31.83 -10.69
N ASN A 312 18.18 -32.53 -11.75
CA ASN A 312 19.61 -32.75 -11.98
C ASN A 312 20.32 -31.45 -12.39
N ASN A 313 19.65 -30.58 -13.15
CA ASN A 313 20.15 -29.24 -13.47
C ASN A 313 20.04 -28.28 -12.27
N LEU A 314 19.01 -28.43 -11.43
CA LEU A 314 18.79 -27.58 -10.25
C LEU A 314 19.93 -27.67 -9.22
N ASN A 315 20.61 -28.82 -9.09
CA ASN A 315 21.79 -28.95 -8.24
C ASN A 315 22.98 -28.11 -8.74
N GLU A 316 23.19 -27.99 -10.05
CA GLU A 316 24.21 -27.10 -10.62
C GLU A 316 23.84 -25.62 -10.42
N TYR A 317 22.57 -25.26 -10.62
CA TYR A 317 22.10 -23.90 -10.35
C TYR A 317 22.15 -23.51 -8.88
N LYS A 318 21.92 -24.47 -7.96
CA LYS A 318 22.04 -24.26 -6.52
C LYS A 318 23.48 -23.98 -6.11
N ILE A 319 24.45 -24.72 -6.66
CA ILE A 319 25.88 -24.44 -6.47
C ILE A 319 26.24 -23.06 -7.02
N LEU A 320 25.70 -22.68 -8.19
CA LEU A 320 25.94 -21.36 -8.76
C LEU A 320 25.33 -20.23 -7.91
N TYR A 321 24.12 -20.45 -7.39
CA TYR A 321 23.41 -19.52 -6.52
C TYR A 321 24.12 -19.34 -5.17
N ASP A 322 24.54 -20.42 -4.53
CA ASP A 322 25.28 -20.37 -3.26
C ASP A 322 26.61 -19.60 -3.42
N ASN A 323 27.32 -19.81 -4.54
CA ASN A 323 28.51 -19.03 -4.90
C ASN A 323 28.22 -17.54 -5.14
N LEU A 324 27.05 -17.22 -5.70
CA LEU A 324 26.62 -15.84 -5.95
C LEU A 324 26.22 -15.14 -4.64
N MET A 325 25.53 -15.84 -3.75
CA MET A 325 25.17 -15.34 -2.42
C MET A 325 26.41 -15.08 -1.57
N GLN A 326 27.42 -15.96 -1.61
CA GLN A 326 28.68 -15.72 -0.92
C GLN A 326 29.38 -14.44 -1.43
N LYS A 327 29.39 -14.21 -2.74
CA LYS A 327 29.93 -12.96 -3.33
C LYS A 327 29.10 -11.73 -2.97
N TYR A 328 27.78 -11.88 -2.85
CA TYR A 328 26.90 -10.80 -2.43
C TYR A 328 27.19 -10.40 -0.98
N ASP A 329 27.31 -11.36 -0.07
CA ASP A 329 27.62 -11.12 1.35
C ASP A 329 28.99 -10.45 1.51
N GLU A 330 30.00 -10.87 0.74
CA GLU A 330 31.30 -10.18 0.68
C GLU A 330 31.17 -8.72 0.22
N LEU A 331 30.29 -8.45 -0.73
CA LEU A 331 30.04 -7.10 -1.24
C LEU A 331 29.33 -6.23 -0.19
N VAL A 332 28.30 -6.77 0.48
CA VAL A 332 27.53 -6.09 1.52
C VAL A 332 28.44 -5.70 2.68
N ASN A 333 29.25 -6.64 3.17
CA ASN A 333 30.23 -6.37 4.23
C ASN A 333 31.19 -5.22 3.84
N LYS A 334 31.64 -5.20 2.58
CA LYS A 334 32.52 -4.12 2.07
C LYS A 334 31.81 -2.77 1.98
N TYR A 335 30.50 -2.76 1.71
CA TYR A 335 29.69 -1.54 1.73
C TYR A 335 29.47 -1.03 3.15
N GLU A 336 29.15 -1.91 4.10
CA GLU A 336 28.99 -1.55 5.51
C GLU A 336 30.29 -0.99 6.12
N GLU A 337 31.45 -1.58 5.81
CA GLU A 337 32.75 -1.03 6.20
C GLU A 337 32.98 0.39 5.65
N LYS A 338 32.54 0.64 4.40
CA LYS A 338 32.68 1.95 3.76
C LYS A 338 31.74 2.97 4.39
N GLU A 339 30.52 2.57 4.74
CA GLU A 339 29.54 3.40 5.45
C GLU A 339 30.04 3.78 6.86
N GLN A 340 30.59 2.82 7.61
CA GLN A 340 31.22 3.10 8.91
C GLN A 340 32.39 4.08 8.79
N ARG A 341 33.22 3.98 7.74
CA ARG A 341 34.28 4.95 7.46
C ARG A 341 33.72 6.36 7.18
N LEU A 342 32.64 6.46 6.41
CA LEU A 342 31.97 7.73 6.12
C LEU A 342 31.39 8.37 7.39
N ASN A 343 30.70 7.59 8.22
CA ASN A 343 30.17 8.07 9.51
C ASN A 343 31.29 8.56 10.43
N ASN A 344 32.42 7.84 10.50
CA ASN A 344 33.57 8.28 11.29
C ASN A 344 34.20 9.59 10.76
N ILE A 345 34.21 9.80 9.43
CA ILE A 345 34.66 11.08 8.84
C ILE A 345 33.69 12.20 9.20
N GLN A 346 32.39 11.94 9.17
CA GLN A 346 31.35 12.92 9.47
C GLN A 346 31.33 13.33 10.95
N ILE A 347 31.60 12.39 11.86
CA ILE A 347 31.78 12.69 13.28
C ILE A 347 33.01 13.59 13.48
N LYS A 348 34.16 13.22 12.88
CA LYS A 348 35.39 14.03 12.99
C LYS A 348 35.24 15.43 12.41
N SER A 349 34.51 15.59 11.30
CA SER A 349 34.25 16.90 10.72
C SER A 349 33.33 17.73 11.61
N SER A 350 32.29 17.12 12.20
CA SER A 350 31.41 17.79 13.17
C SER A 350 32.16 18.28 14.41
N ASP A 351 33.06 17.45 14.97
CA ASP A 351 33.90 17.85 16.12
C ASP A 351 34.85 19.00 15.77
N THR A 352 35.36 19.02 14.53
CA THR A 352 36.22 20.12 14.06
C THR A 352 35.43 21.41 13.90
N ILE A 353 34.21 21.34 13.36
CA ILE A 353 33.31 22.50 13.23
C ILE A 353 32.99 23.09 14.60
N LYS A 354 32.64 22.25 15.60
CA LYS A 354 32.37 22.72 16.97
C LYS A 354 33.56 23.48 17.56
N LYS A 355 34.79 22.98 17.40
CA LYS A 355 36.00 23.68 17.88
C LYS A 355 36.20 25.03 17.20
N LEU A 356 35.96 25.11 15.89
CA LEU A 356 36.05 26.37 15.15
C LEU A 356 34.96 27.37 15.56
N GLU A 357 33.77 26.89 15.90
CA GLU A 357 32.69 27.74 16.44
C GLU A 357 33.03 28.28 17.83
N GLU A 358 33.62 27.45 18.71
CA GLU A 358 34.12 27.89 20.02
C GLU A 358 35.22 28.96 19.88
N GLU A 359 36.21 28.76 19.00
CA GLU A 359 37.24 29.75 18.72
C GLU A 359 36.66 31.06 18.15
N LYS A 360 35.71 30.96 17.22
CA LYS A 360 35.03 32.12 16.65
C LYS A 360 34.30 32.93 17.73
N ASN A 361 33.60 32.27 18.65
CA ASN A 361 32.89 32.96 19.74
C ASN A 361 33.88 33.69 20.64
N LYS A 362 35.02 33.06 20.96
CA LYS A 362 36.08 33.71 21.75
C LYS A 362 36.63 34.97 21.07
N PHE A 363 36.89 34.91 19.76
CA PHE A 363 37.31 36.10 19.00
C PHE A 363 36.24 37.19 18.97
N GLN A 364 34.96 36.84 18.92
CA GLN A 364 33.87 37.82 18.98
C GLN A 364 33.81 38.53 20.34
N GLU A 365 34.06 37.82 21.44
CA GLU A 365 34.16 38.43 22.78
C GLU A 365 35.34 39.40 22.86
N GLU A 366 36.51 39.03 22.35
CA GLU A 366 37.69 39.92 22.31
C GLU A 366 37.46 41.18 21.47
N ILE A 367 36.73 41.06 20.34
CA ILE A 367 36.32 42.20 19.52
C ILE A 367 35.34 43.10 20.28
N GLN A 368 34.37 42.51 20.99
CA GLN A 368 33.40 43.26 21.78
C GLN A 368 34.08 44.07 22.89
N GLU A 369 35.04 43.46 23.59
CA GLU A 369 35.83 44.13 24.63
C GLU A 369 36.67 45.27 24.05
N SER A 370 37.33 45.04 22.92
CA SER A 370 38.11 46.07 22.21
C SER A 370 37.24 47.25 21.77
N ASN A 371 36.02 46.99 21.31
CA ASN A 371 35.05 48.04 20.94
C ASN A 371 34.58 48.85 22.14
N ASN A 372 34.35 48.21 23.29
CA ASN A 372 33.99 48.90 24.52
C ASN A 372 35.12 49.85 24.97
N ASN A 373 36.36 49.36 24.98
CA ASN A 373 37.54 50.18 25.29
C ASN A 373 37.67 51.38 24.33
N LEU A 374 37.45 51.16 23.03
CA LEU A 374 37.49 52.25 22.04
C LEU A 374 36.43 53.33 22.33
N ASN A 375 35.23 52.94 22.77
CA ASN A 375 34.18 53.88 23.12
C ASN A 375 34.53 54.68 24.39
N GLU A 376 35.18 54.06 25.37
CA GLU A 376 35.71 54.79 26.54
C GLU A 376 36.77 55.82 26.14
N TYR A 377 37.72 55.45 25.26
CA TYR A 377 38.72 56.39 24.75
C TYR A 377 38.11 57.56 23.98
N LYS A 378 37.08 57.31 23.17
CA LYS A 378 36.33 58.39 22.49
C LYS A 378 35.66 59.33 23.49
N THR A 379 35.02 58.79 24.51
CA THR A 379 34.38 59.58 25.58
C THR A 379 35.40 60.46 26.32
N LEU A 380 36.57 59.90 26.63
CA LEU A 380 37.66 60.65 27.26
C LEU A 380 38.19 61.76 26.34
N HIS A 381 38.36 61.47 25.05
CA HIS A 381 38.78 62.45 24.05
C HIS A 381 37.80 63.61 23.96
N ASP A 382 36.50 63.34 23.88
CA ASP A 382 35.45 64.36 23.81
C ASP A 382 35.43 65.24 25.06
N ASN A 383 35.59 64.63 26.24
CA ASN A 383 35.70 65.36 27.51
C ASN A 383 36.93 66.28 27.57
N LEU A 384 38.10 65.79 27.12
CA LEU A 384 39.32 66.59 27.07
C LEU A 384 39.20 67.73 26.08
N LYS A 385 38.59 67.48 24.92
CA LYS A 385 38.36 68.49 23.88
C LYS A 385 37.44 69.60 24.40
N LYS A 386 36.35 69.25 25.07
CA LYS A 386 35.46 70.23 25.72
C LYS A 386 36.21 71.09 26.75
N LYS A 387 37.04 70.47 27.60
CA LYS A 387 37.84 71.20 28.59
C LYS A 387 38.87 72.13 27.93
N TYR A 388 39.46 71.72 26.81
CA TYR A 388 40.35 72.57 26.02
C TYR A 388 39.59 73.78 25.45
N ASP A 389 38.42 73.57 24.85
CA ASP A 389 37.60 74.64 24.29
C ASP A 389 37.16 75.65 25.37
N ASP A 390 36.78 75.16 26.57
CA ASP A 390 36.46 75.99 27.72
C ASP A 390 37.65 76.87 28.15
N LEU A 391 38.87 76.31 28.20
CA LEU A 391 40.09 77.05 28.53
C LEU A 391 40.47 78.09 27.47
N VAL A 392 40.26 77.79 26.18
CA VAL A 392 40.47 78.76 25.09
C VAL A 392 39.51 79.94 25.26
N ASN A 393 38.23 79.67 25.50
CA ASN A 393 37.22 80.69 25.72
C ASN A 393 37.52 81.56 26.96
N GLU A 394 37.99 80.98 28.07
CA GLU A 394 38.43 81.74 29.24
C GLU A 394 39.64 82.64 28.94
N ASN A 395 40.59 82.15 28.15
CA ASN A 395 41.78 82.90 27.78
C ASN A 395 41.46 84.07 26.83
N GLU A 396 40.51 83.90 25.91
CA GLU A 396 39.98 84.98 25.07
C GLU A 396 39.30 86.06 25.92
N LYS A 397 38.42 85.67 26.86
CA LYS A 397 37.82 86.63 27.81
C LYS A 397 38.86 87.34 28.67
N TYR A 398 39.94 86.66 29.05
CA TYR A 398 41.04 87.28 29.80
C TYR A 398 41.79 88.32 28.94
N LYS A 399 42.00 88.04 27.64
CA LYS A 399 42.61 88.99 26.71
C LYS A 399 41.75 90.24 26.49
N GLU A 400 40.43 90.08 26.34
CA GLU A 400 39.48 91.19 26.20
C GLU A 400 39.51 92.10 27.45
N ARG A 401 39.41 91.51 28.65
CA ARG A 401 39.52 92.28 29.91
C ARG A 401 40.85 93.02 30.06
N LYS A 402 41.93 92.47 29.50
CA LYS A 402 43.27 93.09 29.52
C LYS A 402 43.39 94.24 28.52
N GLN A 403 42.63 94.21 27.41
CA GLN A 403 42.49 95.34 26.50
C GLN A 403 41.69 96.48 27.15
N ASP A 404 40.57 96.17 27.81
CA ASP A 404 39.75 97.17 28.50
C ASP A 404 40.53 97.91 29.61
N ILE A 405 41.44 97.22 30.31
CA ILE A 405 42.31 97.82 31.35
C ILE A 405 43.40 98.72 30.74
N ASN A 406 43.84 98.46 29.50
CA ASN A 406 44.84 99.29 28.83
C ASN A 406 44.23 100.52 28.13
N GLU A 407 42.91 100.60 28.00
CA GLU A 407 42.17 101.73 27.44
C GLU A 407 41.56 102.68 28.52
N MET A 408 41.69 102.33 29.80
CA MET A 408 41.46 103.21 30.96
C MET A 408 42.74 103.93 31.38
#